data_AF-A0A8J6IVC1-F1
#
_entry.id   AF-A0A8J6IVC1-F1
#
_cell.length_a   1.000
_cell.length_b   1.000
_cell.length_c   1.000
_cell.angle_alpha   90.00
_cell.angle_beta   90.00
_cell.angle_gamma   90.00
#
_symmetry.space_group_name_H-M   'P 1'
#
loop_
_entity.id
_entity.type
_entity.pdbx_description
1 polymer ?
#
loop_
_entity_poly.entity_id
_entity_poly.type
_entity_poly.pdbx_seq_one_letter_code
_entity_poly.pdbx_strand_id
1 'polypeptide(L)'
;MSELTRSLRLPPPAGHPDSAQAMMRDVLVALTPALAMAVFFFGPRALLLTAVSVVSCVLFEGAYRRFTHQSDTRRDLSACVTGLLLALSLPASAPYWAPVLGAAFAIVVVKQFYGGLGKNFMNPALAGRMLLATFPMLMTKWPTPLHWLGLGRVDAVASATPMSYLHSGTLPPFNLGQLLLGQQGGCLGEVSAFMLLLGGGYLVLRRVISPRIPLAFLATAAFFAALTAPADVSVARWVAMELLSGGLLLGALFMATDPTTSPITPRGQLLFGAGCGTLTMLLRTCSSYPEGVGWAILTMNCCVWLLDRLGMPRRFGAGRFYATRKLLRRIRNSVSTIHFVKPQLSFHFGHGGKAPGEDHLDQIREQAKVIGHLCVVVLIMGAMIFFVHRYTDLDTARTEAELQTERLAQVMPAAASSSETPYRANGALSILAGYSAENELVGYCVEVQAQGFGGVITMEVGVDLNGQVTGVAVTSHKETTGVGTRAMTPAALSRYVGRYGTLHTTGENAVDAVSGATATSNAITAGVSRALAIVANLDATDGSVDYVDGEV
;
A
#
# COMPACT_ATOMS: atom_id res chain seq x y z
N MET A 1 11.83 26.53 -64.89
CA MET A 1 12.01 26.34 -63.42
C MET A 1 10.72 25.78 -62.80
N SER A 2 10.18 24.65 -63.30
CA SER A 2 8.84 24.16 -62.87
C SER A 2 8.70 22.63 -62.73
N GLU A 3 9.79 21.84 -62.82
CA GLU A 3 9.69 20.37 -62.72
C GLU A 3 10.60 19.71 -61.67
N LEU A 4 11.31 20.50 -60.86
CA LEU A 4 12.33 20.00 -59.91
C LEU A 4 11.91 20.00 -58.43
N THR A 5 10.60 19.96 -58.15
CA THR A 5 10.06 19.71 -56.80
C THR A 5 9.30 18.38 -56.75
N ARG A 6 9.85 17.33 -57.36
CA ARG A 6 9.41 15.96 -57.11
C ARG A 6 9.83 15.61 -55.68
N SER A 7 8.89 15.71 -54.75
CA SER A 7 9.11 15.38 -53.34
C SER A 7 9.76 13.99 -53.25
N LEU A 8 11.00 13.93 -52.79
CA LEU A 8 11.64 12.70 -52.30
C LEU A 8 10.86 12.23 -51.06
N ARG A 9 9.64 11.73 -51.25
CA ARG A 9 8.97 10.91 -50.26
C ARG A 9 9.72 9.59 -50.29
N LEU A 10 10.63 9.42 -49.33
CA LEU A 10 11.12 8.10 -48.98
C LEU A 10 9.88 7.20 -48.89
N PRO A 11 9.84 6.03 -49.55
CA PRO A 11 8.76 5.09 -49.33
C PRO A 11 8.68 4.86 -47.82
N PRO A 12 7.50 4.98 -47.19
CA PRO A 12 7.38 4.62 -45.79
C PRO A 12 7.92 3.20 -45.65
N PRO A 13 8.77 2.92 -44.63
CA PRO A 13 9.42 1.62 -44.51
C PRO A 13 8.37 0.52 -44.63
N ALA A 14 8.50 -0.29 -45.68
CA ALA A 14 7.55 -1.35 -45.99
C ALA A 14 7.62 -2.41 -44.87
N GLY A 15 6.60 -2.45 -44.01
CA GLY A 15 6.42 -3.51 -43.01
C GLY A 15 6.66 -3.14 -41.55
N HIS A 16 6.13 -2.03 -41.03
CA HIS A 16 5.97 -1.87 -39.57
C HIS A 16 4.51 -2.10 -39.13
N PRO A 17 4.17 -3.30 -38.62
CA PRO A 17 2.84 -3.58 -38.07
C PRO A 17 2.62 -3.09 -36.63
N ASP A 18 3.60 -2.44 -35.97
CA ASP A 18 3.46 -2.07 -34.56
C ASP A 18 3.16 -0.57 -34.37
N SER A 19 1.95 -0.15 -34.75
CA SER A 19 1.41 1.13 -34.29
C SER A 19 1.26 1.10 -32.77
N ALA A 20 1.53 2.21 -32.07
CA ALA A 20 1.28 2.33 -30.64
C ALA A 20 -0.15 1.90 -30.25
N GLN A 21 -1.12 2.12 -31.15
CA GLN A 21 -2.49 1.65 -31.01
C GLN A 21 -2.61 0.12 -30.95
N ALA A 22 -1.84 -0.62 -31.76
CA ALA A 22 -1.85 -2.09 -31.77
C ALA A 22 -1.29 -2.63 -30.45
N MET A 23 -0.19 -2.04 -29.98
CA MET A 23 0.41 -2.37 -28.68
C MET A 23 -0.57 -2.13 -27.52
N MET A 24 -1.21 -0.95 -27.48
CA MET A 24 -2.18 -0.61 -26.44
C MET A 24 -3.43 -1.51 -26.51
N ARG A 25 -3.87 -1.90 -27.71
CA ARG A 25 -4.95 -2.87 -27.90
C ARG A 25 -4.59 -4.23 -27.33
N ASP A 26 -3.38 -4.73 -27.57
CA ASP A 26 -2.92 -6.01 -27.02
C ASP A 26 -2.89 -5.96 -25.48
N VAL A 27 -2.49 -4.84 -24.87
CA VAL A 27 -2.55 -4.64 -23.40
C VAL A 27 -3.99 -4.67 -22.89
N LEU A 28 -4.93 -3.99 -23.57
CA LEU A 28 -6.35 -4.06 -23.20
C LEU A 28 -6.88 -5.50 -23.26
N VAL A 29 -6.58 -6.22 -24.36
CA VAL A 29 -6.98 -7.63 -24.53
C VAL A 29 -6.40 -8.50 -23.40
N ALA A 30 -5.13 -8.30 -23.05
CA ALA A 30 -4.46 -9.04 -21.99
C ALA A 30 -5.06 -8.79 -20.59
N LEU A 31 -5.61 -7.61 -20.33
CA LEU A 31 -6.26 -7.25 -19.06
C LEU A 31 -7.73 -7.70 -18.99
N THR A 32 -8.38 -8.01 -20.12
CA THR A 32 -9.79 -8.40 -20.13
C THR A 32 -10.14 -9.63 -19.28
N PRO A 33 -9.32 -10.72 -19.22
CA PRO A 33 -9.65 -11.86 -18.38
C PRO A 33 -9.57 -11.52 -16.88
N ALA A 34 -8.61 -10.67 -16.49
CA ALA A 34 -8.49 -10.20 -15.12
C ALA A 34 -9.70 -9.33 -14.72
N LEU A 35 -10.13 -8.42 -15.60
CA LEU A 35 -11.34 -7.63 -15.39
C LEU A 35 -12.60 -8.51 -15.30
N ALA A 36 -12.73 -9.52 -16.15
CA ALA A 36 -13.87 -10.44 -16.12
C ALA A 36 -13.97 -11.19 -14.78
N MET A 37 -12.83 -11.67 -14.25
CA MET A 37 -12.79 -12.28 -12.92
C MET A 37 -13.12 -11.26 -11.81
N ALA A 38 -12.62 -10.03 -11.91
CA ALA A 38 -12.96 -8.98 -10.96
C ALA A 38 -14.47 -8.69 -10.92
N VAL A 39 -15.12 -8.66 -12.10
CA VAL A 39 -16.58 -8.51 -12.21
C VAL A 39 -17.32 -9.73 -11.66
N PHE A 40 -16.81 -10.95 -11.86
CA PHE A 40 -17.41 -12.15 -11.30
C PHE A 40 -17.43 -12.13 -9.75
N PHE A 41 -16.34 -11.71 -9.13
CA PHE A 41 -16.21 -11.70 -7.66
C PHE A 41 -16.85 -10.50 -6.98
N PHE A 42 -16.75 -9.29 -7.55
CA PHE A 42 -17.25 -8.05 -6.94
C PHE A 42 -18.57 -7.55 -7.54
N GLY A 43 -19.05 -8.21 -8.60
CA GLY A 43 -20.31 -7.90 -9.27
C GLY A 43 -20.22 -6.72 -10.25
N PRO A 44 -21.39 -6.25 -10.74
CA PRO A 44 -21.47 -5.24 -11.80
C PRO A 44 -20.92 -3.87 -11.40
N ARG A 45 -20.78 -3.59 -10.10
CA ARG A 45 -20.17 -2.36 -9.58
C ARG A 45 -18.73 -2.19 -10.05
N ALA A 46 -17.95 -3.27 -10.11
CA ALA A 46 -16.57 -3.25 -10.58
C ALA A 46 -16.46 -2.82 -12.04
N LEU A 47 -17.40 -3.29 -12.87
CA LEU A 47 -17.49 -2.90 -14.29
C LEU A 47 -17.83 -1.42 -14.42
N LEU A 48 -18.81 -0.93 -13.64
CA LEU A 48 -19.20 0.48 -13.65
C LEU A 48 -18.06 1.39 -13.19
N LEU A 49 -17.36 1.03 -12.11
CA LEU A 49 -16.20 1.78 -11.62
C LEU A 49 -15.10 1.86 -12.70
N THR A 50 -14.85 0.75 -13.38
CA THR A 50 -13.88 0.67 -14.49
C THR A 50 -14.33 1.53 -15.67
N ALA A 51 -15.60 1.48 -16.04
CA ALA A 51 -16.17 2.31 -17.10
C ALA A 51 -16.05 3.81 -16.78
N VAL A 52 -16.39 4.22 -15.56
CA VAL A 52 -16.24 5.61 -15.10
C VAL A 52 -14.78 6.06 -15.19
N SER A 53 -13.83 5.23 -14.76
CA SER A 53 -12.40 5.54 -14.86
C SER A 53 -11.93 5.71 -16.30
N VAL A 54 -12.27 4.77 -17.20
CA VAL A 54 -11.88 4.80 -18.62
C VAL A 54 -12.50 6.01 -19.33
N VAL A 55 -13.80 6.24 -19.13
CA VAL A 55 -14.50 7.39 -19.72
C VAL A 55 -13.88 8.69 -19.23
N SER A 56 -13.60 8.82 -17.93
CA SER A 56 -12.96 10.01 -17.37
C SER A 56 -11.58 10.27 -17.97
N CYS A 57 -10.74 9.25 -18.10
CA CYS A 57 -9.42 9.39 -18.74
C CYS A 57 -9.52 9.88 -20.19
N VAL A 58 -10.43 9.29 -20.98
CA VAL A 58 -10.64 9.68 -22.38
C VAL A 58 -11.20 11.10 -22.47
N LEU A 59 -12.12 11.47 -21.58
CA LEU A 59 -12.68 12.83 -21.50
C LEU A 59 -11.62 13.86 -21.14
N PHE A 60 -10.80 13.62 -20.12
CA PHE A 60 -9.74 14.56 -19.73
C PHE A 60 -8.67 14.72 -20.81
N GLU A 61 -8.29 13.63 -21.49
CA GLU A 61 -7.35 13.72 -22.60
C GLU A 61 -7.95 14.52 -23.77
N GLY A 62 -9.20 14.20 -24.10
CA GLY A 62 -9.93 14.88 -25.15
C GLY A 62 -10.16 16.37 -24.86
N ALA A 63 -10.46 16.72 -23.62
CA ALA A 63 -10.68 18.08 -23.16
C ALA A 63 -9.36 18.87 -23.20
N TYR A 64 -8.29 18.34 -22.62
CA TYR A 64 -6.99 19.01 -22.61
C TYR A 64 -6.49 19.31 -24.02
N ARG A 65 -6.57 18.34 -24.93
CA ARG A 65 -6.15 18.54 -26.33
C ARG A 65 -7.02 19.54 -27.07
N ARG A 66 -8.32 19.56 -26.78
CA ARG A 66 -9.24 20.54 -27.36
C ARG A 66 -8.96 21.96 -26.88
N PHE A 67 -8.60 22.14 -25.60
CA PHE A 67 -8.23 23.44 -25.02
C PHE A 67 -6.84 23.92 -25.48
N THR A 68 -5.90 23.01 -25.67
CA THR A 68 -4.54 23.34 -26.13
C THR A 68 -4.39 23.36 -27.65
N HIS A 69 -5.49 23.20 -28.39
CA HIS A 69 -5.51 23.16 -29.86
C HIS A 69 -4.54 22.13 -30.47
N GLN A 70 -4.33 21.00 -29.78
CA GLN A 70 -3.48 19.91 -30.24
C GLN A 70 -4.29 18.89 -31.06
N SER A 71 -3.60 18.05 -31.84
CA SER A 71 -4.24 16.97 -32.60
C SER A 71 -4.90 15.94 -31.67
N ASP A 72 -5.99 15.35 -32.13
CA ASP A 72 -6.74 14.36 -31.34
C ASP A 72 -5.99 13.02 -31.27
N THR A 73 -5.68 12.54 -30.06
CA THR A 73 -5.03 11.24 -29.85
C THR A 73 -5.94 10.17 -29.28
N ARG A 74 -7.25 10.40 -29.14
CA ARG A 74 -8.18 9.39 -28.59
C ARG A 74 -8.09 8.02 -29.27
N ARG A 75 -7.59 7.95 -30.50
CA ARG A 75 -7.39 6.72 -31.29
C ARG A 75 -6.21 5.86 -30.85
N ASP A 76 -5.30 6.39 -30.03
CA ASP A 76 -4.11 5.65 -29.57
C ASP A 76 -4.41 4.63 -28.45
N LEU A 77 -5.63 4.64 -27.91
CA LEU A 77 -6.14 3.78 -26.82
C LEU A 77 -5.38 3.87 -25.50
N SER A 78 -4.41 4.77 -25.40
CA SER A 78 -3.55 4.85 -24.23
C SER A 78 -4.26 5.43 -23.01
N ALA A 79 -5.17 6.39 -23.20
CA ALA A 79 -6.05 6.88 -22.13
C ALA A 79 -6.96 5.77 -21.59
N CYS A 80 -7.41 4.85 -22.46
CA CYS A 80 -8.20 3.69 -22.06
C CYS A 80 -7.38 2.72 -21.21
N VAL A 81 -6.12 2.44 -21.60
CA VAL A 81 -5.20 1.61 -20.81
C VAL A 81 -4.93 2.26 -19.45
N THR A 82 -4.67 3.56 -19.41
CA THR A 82 -4.47 4.30 -18.15
C THR A 82 -5.69 4.19 -17.24
N GLY A 83 -6.90 4.41 -17.77
CA GLY A 83 -8.14 4.31 -16.98
C GLY A 83 -8.43 2.89 -16.49
N LEU A 84 -8.15 1.87 -17.31
CA LEU A 84 -8.32 0.48 -16.93
C LEU A 84 -7.33 0.07 -15.83
N LEU A 85 -6.04 0.39 -15.99
CA LEU A 85 -5.01 0.10 -14.97
C LEU A 85 -5.26 0.85 -13.67
N LEU A 86 -5.71 2.11 -13.75
CA LEU A 86 -6.12 2.87 -12.57
C LEU A 86 -7.29 2.17 -11.87
N ALA A 87 -8.35 1.79 -12.58
CA ALA A 87 -9.50 1.11 -11.98
C ALA A 87 -9.12 -0.24 -11.36
N LEU A 88 -8.31 -1.05 -12.04
CA LEU A 88 -7.84 -2.33 -11.50
C LEU A 88 -6.99 -2.15 -10.24
N SER A 89 -6.36 -1.00 -10.07
CA SER A 89 -5.59 -0.70 -8.87
C SER A 89 -6.44 -0.17 -7.71
N LEU A 90 -7.75 0.03 -7.87
CA LEU A 90 -8.64 0.54 -6.82
C LEU A 90 -9.48 -0.57 -6.17
N PRO A 91 -9.94 -0.35 -4.92
CA PRO A 91 -10.96 -1.19 -4.31
C PRO A 91 -12.30 -1.10 -5.05
N ALA A 92 -13.05 -2.21 -5.13
CA ALA A 92 -14.38 -2.21 -5.77
C ALA A 92 -15.43 -1.37 -5.01
N SER A 93 -15.18 -1.12 -3.72
CA SER A 93 -15.99 -0.29 -2.82
C SER A 93 -15.77 1.22 -3.05
N ALA A 94 -14.73 1.61 -3.80
CA ALA A 94 -14.39 3.02 -3.99
C ALA A 94 -15.57 3.82 -4.56
N PRO A 95 -15.77 5.07 -4.11
CA PRO A 95 -16.80 5.94 -4.65
C PRO A 95 -16.44 6.35 -6.07
N TYR A 96 -17.45 6.56 -6.94
CA TYR A 96 -17.21 6.82 -8.37
C TYR A 96 -16.45 8.11 -8.66
N TRP A 97 -16.46 9.09 -7.75
CA TRP A 97 -15.66 10.32 -7.91
C TRP A 97 -14.16 10.07 -7.74
N ALA A 98 -13.74 9.05 -7.00
CA ALA A 98 -12.33 8.76 -6.75
C ALA A 98 -11.55 8.44 -8.04
N PRO A 99 -11.96 7.49 -8.89
CA PRO A 99 -11.27 7.27 -10.17
C PRO A 99 -11.35 8.49 -11.10
N VAL A 100 -12.37 9.35 -11.00
CA VAL A 100 -12.43 10.60 -11.78
C VAL A 100 -11.31 11.55 -11.36
N LEU A 101 -11.10 11.75 -10.05
CA LEU A 101 -10.01 12.58 -9.53
C LEU A 101 -8.64 12.00 -9.91
N GLY A 102 -8.46 10.69 -9.73
CA GLY A 102 -7.23 9.99 -10.14
C GLY A 102 -6.97 10.10 -11.64
N ALA A 103 -8.00 9.99 -12.47
CA ALA A 103 -7.92 10.13 -13.93
C ALA A 103 -7.52 11.56 -14.35
N ALA A 104 -8.06 12.58 -13.68
CA ALA A 104 -7.69 13.97 -13.93
C ALA A 104 -6.19 14.19 -13.70
N PHE A 105 -5.67 13.72 -12.56
CA PHE A 105 -4.25 13.85 -12.24
C PHE A 105 -3.36 13.03 -13.18
N ALA A 106 -3.71 11.77 -13.41
CA ALA A 106 -2.99 10.86 -14.31
C ALA A 106 -2.86 11.46 -15.72
N ILE A 107 -3.98 11.91 -16.29
CA ILE A 107 -3.99 12.38 -17.67
C ILE A 107 -3.45 13.80 -17.76
N VAL A 108 -4.00 14.76 -17.01
CA VAL A 108 -3.64 16.17 -17.18
C VAL A 108 -2.21 16.44 -16.71
N VAL A 109 -1.90 16.08 -15.46
CA VAL A 109 -0.64 16.44 -14.82
C VAL A 109 0.50 15.55 -15.30
N VAL A 110 0.31 14.24 -15.29
CA VAL A 110 1.43 13.30 -15.51
C VAL A 110 1.68 13.04 -16.99
N LYS A 111 0.62 12.98 -17.80
CA LYS A 111 0.73 12.67 -19.23
C LYS A 111 0.76 13.91 -20.11
N GLN A 112 -0.21 14.82 -19.95
CA GLN A 112 -0.41 15.91 -20.92
C GLN A 112 0.50 17.12 -20.71
N PHE A 113 0.83 17.50 -19.47
CA PHE A 113 1.79 18.60 -19.22
C PHE A 113 3.17 18.34 -19.83
N TYR A 114 3.56 17.07 -19.97
CA TYR A 114 4.82 16.66 -20.58
C TYR A 114 4.72 16.46 -22.10
N GLY A 115 3.55 16.72 -22.69
CA GLY A 115 3.33 16.69 -24.14
C GLY A 115 2.78 15.38 -24.70
N GLY A 116 2.16 14.55 -23.85
CA GLY A 116 1.40 13.37 -24.26
C GLY A 116 2.19 12.06 -24.20
N LEU A 117 1.76 11.07 -24.99
CA LEU A 117 2.39 9.74 -25.00
C LEU A 117 3.87 9.78 -25.38
N GLY A 118 4.66 8.99 -24.65
CA GLY A 118 6.10 8.83 -24.89
C GLY A 118 6.97 9.92 -24.27
N LYS A 119 6.36 10.89 -23.59
CA LYS A 119 7.07 11.98 -22.88
C LYS A 119 6.79 12.02 -21.39
N ASN A 120 5.84 11.21 -20.90
CA ASN A 120 5.54 11.07 -19.49
C ASN A 120 6.73 10.40 -18.79
N PHE A 121 7.25 11.05 -17.75
CA PHE A 121 8.42 10.59 -17.00
C PHE A 121 8.09 9.50 -15.97
N MET A 122 6.81 9.36 -15.61
CA MET A 122 6.32 8.31 -14.71
C MET A 122 5.00 7.72 -15.20
N ASN A 123 4.63 6.54 -14.69
CA ASN A 123 3.42 5.83 -15.11
C ASN A 123 2.17 6.60 -14.67
N PRO A 124 1.32 7.08 -15.59
CA PRO A 124 0.18 7.93 -15.26
C PRO A 124 -0.84 7.25 -14.35
N ALA A 125 -1.13 5.97 -14.56
CA ALA A 125 -2.14 5.23 -13.79
C ALA A 125 -1.70 5.09 -12.33
N LEU A 126 -0.44 4.71 -12.10
CA LEU A 126 0.13 4.61 -10.77
C LEU A 126 0.18 5.96 -10.05
N ALA A 127 0.54 7.02 -10.76
CA ALA A 127 0.55 8.37 -10.19
C ALA A 127 -0.86 8.83 -9.78
N GLY A 128 -1.87 8.53 -10.61
CA GLY A 128 -3.28 8.73 -10.27
C GLY A 128 -3.69 7.94 -9.02
N ARG A 129 -3.25 6.69 -8.89
CA ARG A 129 -3.49 5.89 -7.68
C ARG A 129 -2.80 6.48 -6.44
N MET A 130 -1.57 6.96 -6.57
CA MET A 130 -0.85 7.55 -5.42
C MET A 130 -1.43 8.87 -4.96
N LEU A 131 -2.04 9.65 -5.86
CA LEU A 131 -2.87 10.77 -5.42
C LEU A 131 -4.03 10.26 -4.55
N LEU A 132 -4.71 9.19 -4.95
CA LEU A 132 -5.82 8.64 -4.17
C LEU A 132 -5.38 8.01 -2.84
N ALA A 133 -4.11 7.61 -2.72
CA ALA A 133 -3.53 7.16 -1.45
C ALA A 133 -3.49 8.25 -0.37
N THR A 134 -3.63 9.54 -0.75
CA THR A 134 -3.83 10.64 0.22
C THR A 134 -5.16 10.56 0.95
N PHE A 135 -6.08 9.67 0.54
CA PHE A 135 -7.32 9.34 1.23
C PHE A 135 -7.28 7.89 1.76
N PRO A 136 -6.61 7.62 2.89
CA PRO A 136 -6.35 6.26 3.37
C PRO A 136 -7.64 5.45 3.56
N MET A 137 -8.69 6.04 4.13
CA MET A 137 -9.97 5.38 4.38
C MET A 137 -10.61 4.81 3.11
N LEU A 138 -10.41 5.45 1.95
CA LEU A 138 -10.90 4.95 0.67
C LEU A 138 -10.03 3.81 0.13
N MET A 139 -8.73 3.83 0.42
CA MET A 139 -7.74 2.92 -0.17
C MET A 139 -7.39 1.73 0.72
N THR A 140 -7.94 1.64 1.93
CA THR A 140 -7.72 0.53 2.87
C THR A 140 -8.98 -0.28 3.18
N LYS A 141 -10.15 0.09 2.64
CA LYS A 141 -11.42 -0.62 2.84
C LYS A 141 -11.70 -1.62 1.70
N TRP A 142 -11.35 -2.88 1.94
CA TRP A 142 -11.46 -3.96 0.93
C TRP A 142 -12.75 -4.76 1.07
N PRO A 143 -13.58 -4.86 0.02
CA PRO A 143 -14.79 -5.67 0.08
C PRO A 143 -14.48 -7.17 0.15
N THR A 144 -15.35 -7.93 0.84
CA THR A 144 -15.31 -9.39 0.84
C THR A 144 -15.61 -9.95 -0.56
N PRO A 145 -14.83 -10.95 -1.03
CA PRO A 145 -15.08 -11.58 -2.33
C PRO A 145 -16.43 -12.33 -2.31
N LEU A 146 -17.11 -12.41 -3.46
CA LEU A 146 -18.41 -13.07 -3.66
C LEU A 146 -19.62 -12.41 -2.98
N HIS A 147 -19.42 -11.35 -2.19
CA HIS A 147 -20.52 -10.47 -1.78
C HIS A 147 -20.69 -9.33 -2.77
N TRP A 148 -21.73 -9.43 -3.60
CA TRP A 148 -22.04 -8.41 -4.59
C TRP A 148 -22.48 -7.11 -3.93
N LEU A 149 -21.76 -6.05 -4.23
CA LEU A 149 -22.10 -4.70 -3.79
C LEU A 149 -23.25 -4.15 -4.64
N GLY A 150 -24.25 -3.58 -3.96
CA GLY A 150 -25.28 -2.80 -4.64
C GLY A 150 -24.68 -1.60 -5.37
N LEU A 151 -25.25 -1.23 -6.52
CA LEU A 151 -24.79 -0.10 -7.32
C LEU A 151 -24.82 1.23 -6.53
N GLY A 152 -25.76 1.38 -5.60
CA GLY A 152 -25.93 2.59 -4.78
C GLY A 152 -25.46 2.51 -3.31
N ARG A 153 -25.13 1.32 -2.77
CA ARG A 153 -24.72 1.17 -1.36
C ARG A 153 -23.19 1.01 -1.26
N VAL A 154 -22.57 1.81 -0.39
CA VAL A 154 -21.10 1.83 -0.13
C VAL A 154 -20.74 0.96 1.09
N ASP A 155 -21.72 0.25 1.65
CA ASP A 155 -21.53 -0.54 2.86
C ASP A 155 -20.98 -1.93 2.54
N ALA A 156 -19.67 -1.97 2.30
CA ALA A 156 -18.90 -3.19 2.12
C ALA A 156 -18.39 -3.71 3.47
N VAL A 157 -18.59 -5.00 3.76
CA VAL A 157 -17.89 -5.69 4.85
C VAL A 157 -16.41 -5.74 4.50
N ALA A 158 -15.57 -5.17 5.37
CA ALA A 158 -14.14 -5.11 5.18
C ALA A 158 -13.49 -6.48 5.42
N SER A 159 -12.84 -7.03 4.39
CA SER A 159 -11.99 -8.21 4.49
C SER A 159 -10.55 -7.80 4.79
N ALA A 160 -9.86 -8.55 5.64
CA ALA A 160 -8.40 -8.46 5.69
C ALA A 160 -7.80 -8.95 4.36
N THR A 161 -6.73 -8.30 3.89
CA THR A 161 -6.03 -8.72 2.67
C THR A 161 -4.91 -9.69 3.05
N PRO A 162 -4.52 -10.63 2.19
CA PRO A 162 -3.40 -11.52 2.51
C PRO A 162 -2.10 -10.74 2.77
N MET A 163 -1.93 -9.61 2.11
CA MET A 163 -0.80 -8.71 2.32
C MET A 163 -0.79 -8.09 3.74
N SER A 164 -1.94 -7.82 4.36
CA SER A 164 -1.97 -7.30 5.73
C SER A 164 -1.47 -8.32 6.75
N TYR A 165 -1.73 -9.62 6.54
CA TYR A 165 -1.20 -10.69 7.39
C TYR A 165 0.31 -10.86 7.23
N LEU A 166 0.79 -10.83 5.97
CA LEU A 166 2.21 -10.94 5.68
C LEU A 166 2.99 -9.75 6.23
N HIS A 167 2.41 -8.54 6.15
CA HIS A 167 2.98 -7.34 6.74
C HIS A 167 3.12 -7.44 8.26
N SER A 168 2.17 -8.07 8.96
CA SER A 168 2.26 -8.33 10.39
C SER A 168 3.14 -9.55 10.74
N GLY A 169 3.85 -10.14 9.78
CA GLY A 169 4.72 -11.29 10.00
C GLY A 169 3.98 -12.61 10.20
N THR A 170 2.68 -12.66 9.90
CA THR A 170 1.83 -13.85 10.12
C THR A 170 1.44 -14.50 8.80
N LEU A 171 1.33 -15.84 8.80
CA LEU A 171 0.88 -16.54 7.61
C LEU A 171 -0.63 -16.30 7.39
N PRO A 172 -1.06 -15.82 6.21
CA PRO A 172 -2.48 -15.67 5.91
C PRO A 172 -3.22 -17.02 5.96
N PRO A 173 -4.46 -17.07 6.47
CA PRO A 173 -5.29 -18.28 6.57
C PRO A 173 -5.91 -18.69 5.22
N PHE A 174 -5.16 -18.54 4.12
CA PHE A 174 -5.60 -18.84 2.77
C PHE A 174 -4.73 -19.94 2.13
N ASN A 175 -5.35 -20.71 1.25
CA ASN A 175 -4.63 -21.68 0.42
C ASN A 175 -4.00 -21.00 -0.80
N LEU A 176 -2.85 -21.50 -1.28
CA LEU A 176 -2.21 -20.97 -2.50
C LEU A 176 -3.16 -21.01 -3.72
N GLY A 177 -3.99 -22.06 -3.82
CA GLY A 177 -5.02 -22.15 -4.86
C GLY A 177 -6.08 -21.05 -4.75
N GLN A 178 -6.42 -20.61 -3.54
CA GLN A 178 -7.36 -19.50 -3.32
C GLN A 178 -6.74 -18.16 -3.72
N LEU A 179 -5.45 -17.94 -3.50
CA LEU A 179 -4.75 -16.75 -4.00
C LEU A 179 -4.59 -16.77 -5.53
N LEU A 180 -4.28 -17.92 -6.10
CA LEU A 180 -4.13 -18.08 -7.56
C LEU A 180 -5.44 -17.80 -8.31
N LEU A 181 -6.55 -18.35 -7.81
CA LEU A 181 -7.89 -18.12 -8.33
C LEU A 181 -8.48 -16.76 -7.86
N GLY A 182 -7.86 -16.18 -6.83
CA GLY A 182 -8.08 -14.89 -6.19
C GLY A 182 -9.43 -14.71 -5.48
N GLN A 183 -9.79 -15.72 -4.70
CA GLN A 183 -10.78 -15.64 -3.63
C GLN A 183 -10.23 -14.85 -2.42
N GLN A 184 -9.76 -13.63 -2.65
CA GLN A 184 -9.14 -12.76 -1.64
C GLN A 184 -9.69 -11.32 -1.73
N GLY A 185 -9.69 -10.61 -0.60
CA GLY A 185 -9.91 -9.17 -0.59
C GLY A 185 -8.67 -8.43 -1.09
N GLY A 186 -8.86 -7.33 -1.83
CA GLY A 186 -7.77 -6.55 -2.42
C GLY A 186 -8.26 -5.64 -3.54
N CYS A 187 -7.31 -5.10 -4.32
CA CYS A 187 -7.62 -4.30 -5.50
C CYS A 187 -8.32 -5.15 -6.57
N LEU A 188 -9.10 -4.52 -7.46
CA LEU A 188 -9.76 -5.21 -8.59
C LEU A 188 -8.80 -6.00 -9.51
N GLY A 189 -7.51 -5.66 -9.53
CA GLY A 189 -6.48 -6.35 -10.27
C GLY A 189 -5.82 -7.50 -9.52
N GLU A 190 -5.99 -7.62 -8.20
CA GLU A 190 -5.39 -8.67 -7.36
C GLU A 190 -6.23 -9.96 -7.29
N VAL A 191 -7.40 -9.92 -7.93
CA VAL A 191 -8.49 -10.89 -7.79
C VAL A 191 -8.24 -12.17 -8.57
N SER A 192 -7.21 -12.22 -9.42
CA SER A 192 -6.77 -13.49 -9.98
C SER A 192 -5.34 -13.36 -10.49
N ALA A 193 -4.40 -13.83 -9.67
CA ALA A 193 -3.00 -13.96 -10.06
C ALA A 193 -2.85 -14.82 -11.33
N PHE A 194 -3.67 -15.88 -11.47
CA PHE A 194 -3.66 -16.72 -12.65
C PHE A 194 -4.02 -15.96 -13.93
N MET A 195 -5.09 -15.14 -13.91
CA MET A 195 -5.47 -14.36 -15.09
C MET A 195 -4.44 -13.28 -15.44
N LEU A 196 -3.80 -12.66 -14.44
CA LEU A 196 -2.70 -11.74 -14.68
C LEU A 196 -1.49 -12.43 -15.33
N LEU A 197 -1.12 -13.61 -14.85
CA LEU A 197 -0.03 -14.41 -15.44
C LEU A 197 -0.35 -14.84 -16.87
N LEU A 198 -1.60 -15.22 -17.15
CA LEU A 198 -2.06 -15.56 -18.50
C LEU A 198 -1.98 -14.35 -19.43
N GLY A 199 -2.45 -13.18 -18.99
CA GLY A 199 -2.36 -11.94 -19.76
C GLY A 199 -0.90 -11.47 -19.97
N GLY A 200 -0.07 -11.56 -18.94
CA GLY A 200 1.37 -11.27 -19.04
C GLY A 200 2.09 -12.23 -19.99
N GLY A 201 1.78 -13.52 -19.92
CA GLY A 201 2.28 -14.54 -20.85
C GLY A 201 1.88 -14.23 -22.29
N TYR A 202 0.63 -13.84 -22.54
CA TYR A 202 0.17 -13.38 -23.85
C TYR A 202 0.99 -12.20 -24.37
N LEU A 203 1.26 -11.18 -23.55
CA LEU A 203 2.07 -10.03 -23.95
C LEU A 203 3.53 -10.38 -24.27
N VAL A 204 4.12 -11.33 -23.52
CA VAL A 204 5.47 -11.85 -23.80
C VAL A 204 5.49 -12.63 -25.11
N LEU A 205 4.49 -13.48 -25.35
CA LEU A 205 4.37 -14.26 -26.60
C LEU A 205 4.20 -13.36 -27.83
N ARG A 206 3.41 -12.28 -27.69
CA ARG A 206 3.23 -11.25 -28.72
C ARG A 206 4.43 -10.31 -28.86
N ARG A 207 5.47 -10.47 -28.03
CA ARG A 207 6.68 -9.62 -27.96
C ARG A 207 6.38 -8.14 -27.75
N VAL A 208 5.25 -7.84 -27.13
CA VAL A 208 4.87 -6.47 -26.74
C VAL A 208 5.71 -6.02 -25.55
N ILE A 209 5.91 -6.91 -24.56
CA ILE A 209 6.75 -6.64 -23.39
C ILE A 209 7.99 -7.53 -23.39
N SER A 210 9.09 -7.01 -22.88
CA SER A 210 10.29 -7.82 -22.64
C SER A 210 10.18 -8.58 -21.32
N PRO A 211 10.53 -9.87 -21.26
CA PRO A 211 10.44 -10.66 -20.03
C PRO A 211 11.50 -10.26 -18.99
N ARG A 212 12.48 -9.42 -19.35
CA ARG A 212 13.59 -9.03 -18.47
C ARG A 212 13.12 -8.25 -17.24
N ILE A 213 12.22 -7.27 -17.43
CA ILE A 213 11.72 -6.44 -16.33
C ILE A 213 10.87 -7.28 -15.36
N PRO A 214 9.83 -8.01 -15.80
CA PRO A 214 9.01 -8.78 -14.87
C PRO A 214 9.81 -9.87 -14.16
N LEU A 215 10.67 -10.62 -14.87
CA LEU A 215 11.46 -11.68 -14.23
C LEU A 215 12.45 -11.13 -13.21
N ALA A 216 13.14 -10.01 -13.50
CA ALA A 216 14.04 -9.39 -12.53
C ALA A 216 13.29 -8.84 -11.31
N PHE A 217 12.11 -8.27 -11.51
CA PHE A 217 11.24 -7.80 -10.43
C PHE A 217 10.80 -8.98 -9.55
N LEU A 218 10.19 -10.02 -10.12
CA LEU A 218 9.73 -11.19 -9.37
C LEU A 218 10.89 -11.92 -8.68
N ALA A 219 12.04 -12.08 -9.34
CA ALA A 219 13.19 -12.79 -8.77
C ALA A 219 13.79 -12.03 -7.57
N THR A 220 13.91 -10.70 -7.66
CA THR A 220 14.42 -9.91 -6.52
C THR A 220 13.42 -9.84 -5.39
N ALA A 221 12.12 -9.71 -5.68
CA ALA A 221 11.08 -9.80 -4.66
C ALA A 221 11.09 -11.16 -3.95
N ALA A 222 11.21 -12.26 -4.70
CA ALA A 222 11.31 -13.61 -4.15
C ALA A 222 12.54 -13.79 -3.26
N PHE A 223 13.68 -13.25 -3.67
CA PHE A 223 14.91 -13.30 -2.90
C PHE A 223 14.77 -12.59 -1.56
N PHE A 224 14.25 -11.35 -1.54
CA PHE A 224 14.05 -10.63 -0.28
C PHE A 224 12.93 -11.23 0.57
N ALA A 225 11.85 -11.72 -0.04
CA ALA A 225 10.81 -12.45 0.69
C ALA A 225 11.37 -13.71 1.36
N ALA A 226 12.30 -14.42 0.73
CA ALA A 226 12.94 -15.58 1.34
C ALA A 226 13.79 -15.22 2.57
N LEU A 227 14.39 -14.02 2.58
CA LEU A 227 15.17 -13.52 3.72
C LEU A 227 14.30 -13.09 4.90
N THR A 228 13.04 -12.70 4.66
CA THR A 228 12.11 -12.21 5.69
C THR A 228 11.13 -13.27 6.16
N ALA A 229 11.29 -14.51 5.72
CA ALA A 229 10.43 -15.62 6.12
C ALA A 229 10.56 -15.91 7.63
N PRO A 230 9.44 -15.94 8.38
CA PRO A 230 9.44 -16.36 9.79
C PRO A 230 9.98 -17.78 9.96
N ALA A 231 10.67 -18.05 11.08
CA ALA A 231 11.36 -19.32 11.32
C ALA A 231 10.42 -20.54 11.42
N ASP A 232 9.16 -20.31 11.75
CA ASP A 232 8.08 -21.28 11.91
C ASP A 232 7.38 -21.64 10.58
N VAL A 233 7.69 -20.92 9.49
CA VAL A 233 7.01 -21.06 8.19
C VAL A 233 7.97 -21.57 7.12
N SER A 234 7.49 -22.44 6.22
CA SER A 234 8.28 -22.84 5.07
C SER A 234 8.55 -21.66 4.12
N VAL A 235 9.83 -21.39 3.88
CA VAL A 235 10.31 -20.28 3.02
C VAL A 235 9.61 -20.27 1.67
N ALA A 236 9.44 -21.44 1.05
CA ALA A 236 8.76 -21.56 -0.25
C ALA A 236 7.29 -21.10 -0.22
N ARG A 237 6.56 -21.40 0.86
CA ARG A 237 5.16 -20.98 1.03
C ARG A 237 5.08 -19.48 1.29
N TRP A 238 5.97 -18.95 2.12
CA TRP A 238 6.06 -17.52 2.39
C TRP A 238 6.32 -16.70 1.13
N VAL A 239 7.35 -17.08 0.36
CA VAL A 239 7.71 -16.46 -0.92
C VAL A 239 6.55 -16.52 -1.91
N ALA A 240 5.88 -17.67 -2.04
CA ALA A 240 4.76 -17.82 -2.95
C ALA A 240 3.58 -16.90 -2.55
N MET A 241 3.27 -16.79 -1.26
CA MET A 241 2.21 -15.90 -0.76
C MET A 241 2.56 -14.42 -1.01
N GLU A 242 3.81 -14.02 -0.80
CA GLU A 242 4.26 -12.65 -1.06
C GLU A 242 4.19 -12.29 -2.55
N LEU A 243 4.63 -13.17 -3.44
CA LEU A 243 4.59 -12.92 -4.88
C LEU A 243 3.16 -12.87 -5.44
N LEU A 244 2.25 -13.68 -4.90
CA LEU A 244 0.86 -13.78 -5.37
C LEU A 244 -0.07 -12.72 -4.76
N SER A 245 0.38 -11.98 -3.74
CA SER A 245 -0.40 -10.98 -3.05
C SER A 245 0.04 -9.55 -3.37
N GLY A 246 -0.84 -8.61 -3.01
CA GLY A 246 -0.52 -7.19 -2.88
C GLY A 246 -0.05 -6.47 -4.15
N GLY A 247 -0.82 -6.59 -5.23
CA GLY A 247 -0.63 -5.84 -6.48
C GLY A 247 0.64 -6.14 -7.27
N LEU A 248 1.53 -7.03 -6.78
CA LEU A 248 2.88 -7.21 -7.30
C LEU A 248 2.89 -7.79 -8.71
N LEU A 249 2.04 -8.77 -9.01
CA LEU A 249 1.90 -9.32 -10.36
C LEU A 249 1.33 -8.29 -11.35
N LEU A 250 0.33 -7.51 -10.94
CA LEU A 250 -0.24 -6.45 -11.76
C LEU A 250 0.83 -5.39 -12.08
N GLY A 251 1.54 -4.95 -11.04
CA GLY A 251 2.63 -3.99 -11.15
C GLY A 251 3.75 -4.48 -12.05
N ALA A 252 4.25 -5.70 -11.82
CA ALA A 252 5.39 -6.25 -12.54
C ALA A 252 5.09 -6.53 -14.02
N LEU A 253 3.90 -7.06 -14.35
CA LEU A 253 3.56 -7.49 -15.71
C LEU A 253 2.99 -6.38 -16.58
N PHE A 254 2.25 -5.41 -16.01
CA PHE A 254 1.48 -4.43 -16.77
C PHE A 254 1.85 -2.97 -16.50
N MET A 255 2.47 -2.63 -15.37
CA MET A 255 2.79 -1.23 -15.02
C MET A 255 4.28 -0.91 -15.12
N ALA A 256 5.15 -1.81 -14.67
CA ALA A 256 6.60 -1.69 -14.77
C ALA A 256 7.11 -1.87 -16.21
N THR A 257 6.32 -2.53 -17.06
CA THR A 257 6.62 -2.81 -18.47
C THR A 257 6.08 -1.73 -19.42
N ASP A 258 5.60 -0.59 -18.90
CA ASP A 258 5.16 0.53 -19.72
C ASP A 258 6.33 1.01 -20.63
N PRO A 259 6.15 0.99 -21.97
CA PRO A 259 7.22 1.33 -22.92
C PRO A 259 7.68 2.79 -22.81
N THR A 260 6.89 3.67 -22.19
CA THR A 260 7.21 5.10 -22.09
C THR A 260 8.10 5.42 -20.90
N THR A 261 8.01 4.64 -19.82
CA THR A 261 8.65 4.93 -18.54
C THR A 261 9.62 3.86 -18.09
N SER A 262 9.94 2.89 -18.95
CA SER A 262 10.90 1.83 -18.66
C SER A 262 12.18 2.04 -19.47
N PRO A 263 13.33 1.55 -18.97
CA PRO A 263 14.60 1.71 -19.68
C PRO A 263 14.64 0.89 -20.97
N ILE A 264 15.31 1.43 -21.98
CA ILE A 264 15.42 0.83 -23.31
C ILE A 264 16.56 -0.20 -23.35
N THR A 265 17.61 0.02 -22.55
CA THR A 265 18.80 -0.83 -22.56
C THR A 265 18.56 -2.18 -21.84
N PRO A 266 19.01 -3.34 -22.37
CA PRO A 266 18.78 -4.63 -21.73
C PRO A 266 19.33 -4.75 -20.30
N ARG A 267 20.46 -4.09 -20.02
CA ARG A 267 21.04 -4.02 -18.67
C ARG A 267 20.25 -3.06 -17.77
N GLY A 268 19.82 -1.91 -18.31
CA GLY A 268 18.93 -0.99 -17.60
C GLY A 268 17.62 -1.67 -17.21
N GLN A 269 17.04 -2.49 -18.08
CA GLN A 269 15.82 -3.26 -17.81
C GLN A 269 15.97 -4.23 -16.62
N LEU A 270 17.10 -4.94 -16.53
CA LEU A 270 17.37 -5.83 -15.40
C LEU A 270 17.58 -5.05 -14.11
N LEU A 271 18.35 -3.96 -14.14
CA LEU A 271 18.57 -3.10 -12.97
C LEU A 271 17.27 -2.42 -12.52
N PHE A 272 16.42 -2.02 -13.46
CA PHE A 272 15.12 -1.43 -13.17
C PHE A 272 14.19 -2.44 -12.48
N GLY A 273 14.02 -3.63 -13.06
CA GLY A 273 13.24 -4.70 -12.42
C GLY A 273 13.78 -5.07 -11.04
N ALA A 274 15.10 -5.22 -10.91
CA ALA A 274 15.75 -5.52 -9.63
C ALA A 274 15.53 -4.41 -8.58
N GLY A 275 15.61 -3.15 -8.98
CA GLY A 275 15.35 -2.01 -8.10
C GLY A 275 13.88 -1.93 -7.69
N CYS A 276 12.94 -2.18 -8.61
CA CYS A 276 11.52 -2.25 -8.29
C CYS A 276 11.21 -3.36 -7.28
N GLY A 277 11.77 -4.56 -7.46
CA GLY A 277 11.56 -5.69 -6.53
C GLY A 277 12.16 -5.45 -5.16
N THR A 278 13.40 -4.95 -5.11
CA THR A 278 14.07 -4.58 -3.86
C THR A 278 13.28 -3.53 -3.09
N LEU A 279 12.92 -2.43 -3.76
CA LEU A 279 12.21 -1.33 -3.12
C LEU A 279 10.79 -1.74 -2.69
N THR A 280 10.12 -2.59 -3.48
CA THR A 280 8.81 -3.14 -3.09
C THR A 280 8.91 -3.94 -1.81
N MET A 281 9.90 -4.83 -1.67
CA MET A 281 10.04 -5.64 -0.46
C MET A 281 10.43 -4.81 0.76
N LEU A 282 11.34 -3.84 0.59
CA LEU A 282 11.68 -2.90 1.67
C LEU A 282 10.46 -2.11 2.14
N LEU A 283 9.62 -1.65 1.22
CA LEU A 283 8.39 -0.95 1.57
C LEU A 283 7.39 -1.89 2.26
N ARG A 284 7.27 -3.15 1.81
CA ARG A 284 6.39 -4.14 2.45
C ARG A 284 6.82 -4.50 3.87
N THR A 285 8.11 -4.41 4.21
CA THR A 285 8.62 -4.77 5.54
C THR A 285 8.77 -3.58 6.48
N CYS A 286 9.13 -2.41 5.95
CA CYS A 286 9.52 -1.25 6.76
C CYS A 286 8.52 -0.08 6.72
N SER A 287 7.54 -0.08 5.82
CA SER A 287 6.52 0.97 5.74
C SER A 287 5.29 0.65 6.59
N SER A 288 4.58 1.65 7.09
CA SER A 288 3.29 1.45 7.76
C SER A 288 2.16 1.03 6.81
N TYR A 289 2.37 1.13 5.49
CA TYR A 289 1.40 0.70 4.49
C TYR A 289 1.76 -0.69 3.94
N PRO A 290 0.82 -1.66 3.95
CA PRO A 290 1.08 -3.02 3.48
C PRO A 290 1.32 -3.09 1.96
N GLU A 291 0.94 -2.06 1.20
CA GLU A 291 1.16 -1.95 -0.25
C GLU A 291 2.37 -1.07 -0.61
N GLY A 292 3.35 -1.64 -1.30
CA GLY A 292 4.60 -0.96 -1.69
C GLY A 292 4.87 -0.85 -3.21
N VAL A 293 4.12 -1.58 -4.03
CA VAL A 293 4.48 -1.81 -5.45
C VAL A 293 4.45 -0.53 -6.28
N GLY A 294 3.38 0.26 -6.16
CA GLY A 294 3.25 1.48 -6.97
C GLY A 294 4.29 2.54 -6.62
N TRP A 295 4.62 2.70 -5.34
CA TRP A 295 5.65 3.63 -4.88
C TRP A 295 7.03 3.21 -5.38
N ALA A 296 7.31 1.91 -5.37
CA ALA A 296 8.55 1.37 -5.89
C ALA A 296 8.72 1.64 -7.39
N ILE A 297 7.68 1.38 -8.19
CA ILE A 297 7.71 1.62 -9.64
C ILE A 297 7.88 3.12 -9.92
N LEU A 298 7.09 4.01 -9.31
CA LEU A 298 7.22 5.45 -9.57
C LEU A 298 8.60 6.00 -9.20
N THR A 299 9.17 5.55 -8.08
CA THR A 299 10.54 5.92 -7.69
C THR A 299 11.56 5.46 -8.72
N MET A 300 11.41 4.23 -9.21
CA MET A 300 12.30 3.67 -10.22
C MET A 300 12.13 4.32 -11.59
N ASN A 301 10.93 4.77 -11.95
CA ASN A 301 10.67 5.51 -13.18
C ASN A 301 11.51 6.80 -13.23
N CYS A 302 11.61 7.52 -12.10
CA CYS A 302 12.48 8.70 -11.99
C CYS A 302 13.96 8.36 -12.18
N CYS A 303 14.37 7.12 -11.87
CA CYS A 303 15.74 6.64 -12.03
C CYS A 303 16.05 6.10 -13.44
N VAL A 304 15.07 5.98 -14.35
CA VAL A 304 15.25 5.36 -15.67
C VAL A 304 16.36 6.02 -16.47
N TRP A 305 16.45 7.35 -16.47
CA TRP A 305 17.52 8.08 -17.16
C TRP A 305 18.92 7.65 -16.69
N LEU A 306 19.09 7.48 -15.37
CA LEU A 306 20.35 7.03 -14.79
C LEU A 306 20.63 5.58 -15.18
N LEU A 307 19.61 4.72 -15.12
CA LEU A 307 19.74 3.30 -15.45
C LEU A 307 20.07 3.07 -16.93
N ASP A 308 19.49 3.85 -17.84
CA ASP A 308 19.83 3.75 -19.26
C ASP A 308 21.26 4.25 -19.53
N ARG A 309 21.70 5.29 -18.82
CA ARG A 309 23.09 5.74 -18.89
C ARG A 309 24.08 4.67 -18.40
N LEU A 310 23.74 3.98 -17.31
CA LEU A 310 24.54 2.87 -16.78
C LEU A 310 24.44 1.61 -17.67
N GLY A 311 23.30 1.41 -18.32
CA GLY A 311 22.96 0.24 -19.13
C GLY A 311 23.51 0.29 -20.55
N MET A 312 24.04 1.43 -21.01
CA MET A 312 24.58 1.57 -22.37
C MET A 312 25.65 0.51 -22.68
N PRO A 313 25.53 -0.20 -23.82
CA PRO A 313 26.54 -1.16 -24.23
C PRO A 313 27.86 -0.45 -24.52
N ARG A 314 28.97 -1.17 -24.33
CA ARG A 314 30.29 -0.64 -24.64
C ARG A 314 30.37 -0.35 -26.14
N ARG A 315 31.00 0.78 -26.51
CA ARG A 315 31.29 1.11 -27.91
C ARG A 315 32.06 -0.03 -28.56
N PHE A 316 31.63 -0.46 -29.74
CA PHE A 316 32.28 -1.53 -30.50
C PHE A 316 33.77 -1.19 -30.73
N GLY A 317 34.66 -2.18 -30.55
CA GLY A 317 36.12 -2.00 -30.65
C GLY A 317 36.82 -1.43 -29.40
N ALA A 318 36.09 -1.03 -28.35
CA ALA A 318 36.72 -0.58 -27.10
C ALA A 318 37.09 -1.77 -26.19
N GLY A 319 38.39 -1.93 -25.89
CA GLY A 319 38.88 -2.96 -24.97
C GLY A 319 38.25 -2.87 -23.55
N ARG A 320 38.31 -3.95 -22.77
CA ARG A 320 37.63 -4.08 -21.45
C ARG A 320 37.91 -2.93 -20.47
N PHE A 321 39.09 -2.30 -20.58
CA PHE A 321 39.54 -1.18 -19.74
C PHE A 321 39.60 0.17 -20.48
N TYR A 322 38.97 0.33 -21.64
CA TYR A 322 39.05 1.57 -22.42
C TYR A 322 38.52 2.79 -21.65
N ALA A 323 37.36 2.66 -20.98
CA ALA A 323 36.78 3.75 -20.18
C ALA A 323 37.69 4.14 -19.01
N THR A 324 38.21 3.14 -18.28
CA THR A 324 39.14 3.34 -17.16
C THR A 324 40.46 3.97 -17.62
N ARG A 325 41.04 3.49 -18.73
CA ARG A 325 42.25 4.06 -19.34
C ARG A 325 42.01 5.47 -19.86
N LYS A 326 40.82 5.77 -20.40
CA LYS A 326 40.44 7.11 -20.87
C LYS A 326 40.27 8.08 -19.70
N LEU A 327 39.66 7.64 -18.60
CA LEU A 327 39.54 8.42 -17.37
C LEU A 327 40.92 8.71 -16.76
N LEU A 328 41.76 7.68 -16.62
CA LEU A 328 43.14 7.82 -16.14
C LEU A 328 43.97 8.74 -17.05
N ARG A 329 43.83 8.63 -18.38
CA ARG A 329 44.45 9.58 -19.32
C ARG A 329 43.91 10.99 -19.15
N ARG A 330 42.60 11.17 -18.93
CA ARG A 330 42.00 12.49 -18.67
C ARG A 330 42.56 13.10 -17.39
N ILE A 331 42.56 12.35 -16.29
CA ILE A 331 43.11 12.80 -15.01
C ILE A 331 44.58 13.16 -15.17
N ARG A 332 45.37 12.30 -15.81
CA ARG A 332 46.79 12.57 -16.09
C ARG A 332 47.00 13.84 -16.94
N ASN A 333 46.21 14.00 -17.99
CA ASN A 333 46.31 15.16 -18.88
C ASN A 333 45.80 16.45 -18.20
N SER A 334 44.77 16.36 -17.35
CA SER A 334 44.26 17.47 -16.55
C SER A 334 45.29 17.90 -15.50
N VAL A 335 45.95 16.95 -14.84
CA VAL A 335 47.05 17.24 -13.90
C VAL A 335 48.25 17.86 -14.62
N SER A 336 48.56 17.43 -15.85
CA SER A 336 49.67 18.00 -16.63
C SER A 336 49.36 19.37 -17.25
N THR A 337 48.10 19.83 -17.23
CA THR A 337 47.68 21.14 -17.79
C THR A 337 47.33 22.16 -16.71
N ILE A 338 47.55 21.84 -15.43
CA ILE A 338 47.42 22.82 -14.33
C ILE A 338 48.61 23.78 -14.41
N HIS A 339 48.52 24.80 -15.26
CA HIS A 339 49.32 26.01 -15.10
C HIS A 339 48.77 26.76 -13.88
N PHE A 340 49.54 26.81 -12.79
CA PHE A 340 49.26 27.67 -11.65
C PHE A 340 49.42 29.14 -12.06
N VAL A 341 48.37 29.71 -12.65
CA VAL A 341 48.26 31.17 -12.79
C VAL A 341 47.72 31.69 -11.46
N LYS A 342 48.48 32.58 -10.80
CA LYS A 342 48.01 33.27 -9.59
C LYS A 342 46.69 33.97 -9.93
N PRO A 343 45.58 33.70 -9.22
CA PRO A 343 44.32 34.38 -9.50
C PRO A 343 44.48 35.85 -9.12
N GLN A 344 44.54 36.73 -10.11
CA GLN A 344 44.34 38.16 -9.86
C GLN A 344 42.83 38.38 -9.68
N LEU A 345 42.41 38.48 -8.42
CA LEU A 345 41.05 38.85 -8.05
C LEU A 345 40.84 40.34 -8.37
N SER A 346 40.40 40.63 -9.59
CA SER A 346 39.87 41.96 -9.93
C SER A 346 38.34 41.91 -9.88
N PHE A 347 37.75 42.68 -8.98
CA PHE A 347 36.31 42.85 -8.88
C PHE A 347 35.88 43.92 -9.90
N HIS A 348 35.49 43.50 -11.09
CA HIS A 348 34.78 44.35 -12.04
C HIS A 348 33.28 44.08 -11.94
N PHE A 349 32.53 45.04 -11.39
CA PHE A 349 31.08 45.07 -11.51
C PHE A 349 30.72 45.82 -12.79
N GLY A 350 30.47 45.07 -13.87
CA GLY A 350 30.04 45.62 -15.16
C GLY A 350 28.84 44.85 -15.71
N HIS A 351 27.81 45.59 -16.13
CA HIS A 351 26.65 45.07 -16.84
C HIS A 351 27.03 44.56 -18.24
N GLY A 352 26.62 43.33 -18.54
CA GLY A 352 26.33 42.85 -19.90
C GLY A 352 27.53 42.61 -20.82
N GLY A 353 27.92 41.35 -20.97
CA GLY A 353 28.76 40.92 -22.08
C GLY A 353 29.19 39.46 -21.92
N LYS A 354 28.54 38.56 -22.66
CA LYS A 354 28.75 37.10 -22.61
C LYS A 354 30.23 36.73 -22.74
N ALA A 355 30.85 36.29 -21.64
CA ALA A 355 32.13 35.59 -21.65
C ALA A 355 31.91 34.06 -21.52
N PRO A 356 32.77 33.21 -22.11
CA PRO A 356 32.58 31.77 -22.09
C PRO A 356 32.85 31.22 -20.68
N GLY A 357 31.79 30.87 -19.97
CA GLY A 357 31.82 30.36 -18.59
C GLY A 357 30.68 30.88 -17.69
N GLU A 358 30.08 32.02 -18.04
CA GLU A 358 28.96 32.61 -17.29
C GLU A 358 27.66 31.80 -17.39
N ASP A 359 27.43 31.10 -18.52
CA ASP A 359 26.28 30.20 -18.69
C ASP A 359 26.18 29.13 -17.59
N HIS A 360 27.33 28.69 -17.06
CA HIS A 360 27.35 27.68 -16.00
C HIS A 360 26.98 28.29 -14.64
N LEU A 361 27.39 29.52 -14.38
CA LEU A 361 27.04 30.25 -13.17
C LEU A 361 25.57 30.67 -13.18
N ASP A 362 25.03 31.04 -14.34
CA ASP A 362 23.61 31.34 -14.50
C ASP A 362 22.74 30.10 -14.34
N GLN A 363 23.17 28.94 -14.87
CA GLN A 363 22.50 27.66 -14.61
C GLN A 363 22.52 27.29 -13.13
N ILE A 364 23.65 27.45 -12.44
CA ILE A 364 23.75 27.20 -11.00
C ILE A 364 22.86 28.17 -10.23
N ARG A 365 22.78 29.45 -10.64
CA ARG A 365 21.95 30.47 -9.99
C ARG A 365 20.46 30.19 -10.16
N GLU A 366 20.02 29.79 -11.34
CA GLU A 366 18.64 29.37 -11.59
C GLU A 366 18.29 28.09 -10.83
N GLN A 367 19.18 27.09 -10.83
CA GLN A 367 19.01 25.89 -10.01
C GLN A 367 18.97 26.22 -8.51
N ALA A 368 19.83 27.12 -8.03
CA ALA A 368 19.85 27.56 -6.64
C ALA A 368 18.56 28.30 -6.25
N LYS A 369 17.99 29.11 -7.15
CA LYS A 369 16.66 29.71 -6.94
C LYS A 369 15.58 28.65 -6.81
N VAL A 370 15.53 27.68 -7.73
CA VAL A 370 14.51 26.61 -7.70
C VAL A 370 14.66 25.75 -6.43
N ILE A 371 15.89 25.37 -6.07
CA ILE A 371 16.18 24.64 -4.84
C ILE A 371 15.81 25.48 -3.61
N GLY A 372 16.08 26.79 -3.62
CA GLY A 372 15.70 27.71 -2.56
C GLY A 372 14.19 27.74 -2.32
N HIS A 373 13.38 27.87 -3.37
CA HIS A 373 11.92 27.82 -3.25
C HIS A 373 11.43 26.45 -2.74
N LEU A 374 12.03 25.36 -3.21
CA LEU A 374 11.70 24.01 -2.74
C LEU A 374 12.03 23.86 -1.24
N CYS A 375 13.19 24.32 -0.78
CA CYS A 375 13.58 24.30 0.62
C CYS A 375 12.61 25.10 1.50
N VAL A 376 12.16 26.28 1.04
CA VAL A 376 11.17 27.08 1.77
C VAL A 376 9.84 26.34 1.90
N VAL A 377 9.34 25.71 0.83
CA VAL A 377 8.11 24.91 0.88
C VAL A 377 8.24 23.72 1.82
N VAL A 378 9.36 23.00 1.76
CA VAL A 378 9.65 21.88 2.67
C VAL A 378 9.70 22.34 4.12
N LEU A 379 10.31 23.49 4.40
CA LEU A 379 10.43 24.04 5.75
C LEU A 379 9.06 24.49 6.29
N ILE A 380 8.23 25.15 5.47
CA ILE A 380 6.85 25.51 5.83
C ILE A 380 6.01 24.25 6.10
N MET A 381 6.10 23.24 5.24
CA MET A 381 5.34 22.00 5.38
C MET A 381 5.79 21.21 6.62
N GLY A 382 7.11 21.15 6.87
CA GLY A 382 7.68 20.55 8.07
C GLY A 382 7.24 21.28 9.35
N ALA A 383 7.27 22.61 9.34
CA ALA A 383 6.77 23.42 10.46
C ALA A 383 5.26 23.21 10.69
N MET A 384 4.46 23.12 9.64
CA MET A 384 3.03 22.83 9.74
C MET A 384 2.79 21.45 10.35
N ILE A 385 3.46 20.40 9.86
CA ILE A 385 3.35 19.04 10.41
C ILE A 385 3.78 19.03 11.88
N PHE A 386 4.92 19.65 12.22
CA PHE A 386 5.40 19.75 13.58
C PHE A 386 4.39 20.44 14.51
N PHE A 387 3.80 21.55 14.06
CA PHE A 387 2.84 22.29 14.87
C PHE A 387 1.53 21.54 15.05
N VAL A 388 1.01 20.92 13.99
CA VAL A 388 -0.18 20.06 14.07
C VAL A 388 0.07 18.90 15.02
N HIS A 389 1.20 18.19 14.88
CA HIS A 389 1.54 17.07 15.75
C HIS A 389 1.69 17.52 17.21
N ARG A 390 2.45 18.59 17.47
CA ARG A 390 2.69 19.09 18.83
C ARG A 390 1.43 19.55 19.56
N TYR A 391 0.45 20.10 18.84
CA TYR A 391 -0.82 20.52 19.45
C TYR A 391 -1.84 19.37 19.54
N THR A 392 -1.86 18.47 18.56
CA THR A 392 -2.84 17.37 18.55
C THR A 392 -2.49 16.26 19.55
N ASP A 393 -1.20 15.98 19.75
CA ASP A 393 -0.73 14.88 20.62
C ASP A 393 -1.20 15.01 22.06
N LEU A 394 -1.26 16.24 22.61
CA LEU A 394 -1.68 16.46 23.99
C LEU A 394 -3.17 16.20 24.18
N ASP A 395 -4.00 16.60 23.21
CA ASP A 395 -5.43 16.38 23.26
C ASP A 395 -5.76 14.91 23.04
N THR A 396 -5.05 14.22 22.13
CA THR A 396 -5.19 12.77 21.95
C THR A 396 -4.80 12.01 23.22
N ALA A 397 -3.67 12.35 23.85
CA ALA A 397 -3.24 11.71 25.09
C ALA A 397 -4.24 11.91 26.24
N ARG A 398 -4.85 13.10 26.34
CA ARG A 398 -5.92 13.38 27.32
C ARG A 398 -7.16 12.54 27.04
N THR A 399 -7.64 12.50 25.80
CA THR A 399 -8.80 11.68 25.44
C THR A 399 -8.54 10.19 25.62
N GLU A 400 -7.32 9.70 25.36
CA GLU A 400 -6.96 8.30 25.59
C GLU A 400 -6.96 7.95 27.09
N ALA A 401 -6.41 8.84 27.93
CA ALA A 401 -6.44 8.67 29.38
C ALA A 401 -7.87 8.72 29.94
N GLU A 402 -8.72 9.64 29.47
CA GLU A 402 -10.15 9.71 29.83
C GLU A 402 -10.89 8.44 29.40
N LEU A 403 -10.67 7.96 28.18
CA LEU A 403 -11.27 6.71 27.70
C LEU A 403 -10.77 5.49 28.49
N GLN A 404 -9.54 5.50 28.98
CA GLN A 404 -9.01 4.42 29.83
C GLN A 404 -9.66 4.44 31.22
N THR A 405 -9.83 5.62 31.83
CA THR A 405 -10.49 5.72 33.15
C THR A 405 -11.97 5.39 33.07
N GLU A 406 -12.68 5.82 32.03
CA GLU A 406 -14.08 5.44 31.78
C GLU A 406 -14.23 3.92 31.57
N ARG A 407 -13.31 3.29 30.83
CA ARG A 407 -13.29 1.83 30.63
C ARG A 407 -13.04 1.09 31.94
N LEU A 408 -12.05 1.52 32.72
CA LEU A 408 -11.78 0.93 34.02
C LEU A 408 -12.99 1.05 34.95
N ALA A 409 -13.66 2.21 34.97
CA ALA A 409 -14.87 2.41 35.77
C ALA A 409 -16.04 1.52 35.33
N GLN A 410 -16.15 1.21 34.03
CA GLN A 410 -17.18 0.31 33.49
C GLN A 410 -16.89 -1.16 33.83
N VAL A 411 -15.62 -1.56 33.78
CA VAL A 411 -15.20 -2.96 33.96
C VAL A 411 -15.02 -3.30 35.43
N MET A 412 -14.50 -2.38 36.24
CA MET A 412 -14.21 -2.56 37.66
C MET A 412 -14.47 -1.25 38.44
N PRO A 413 -15.72 -0.96 38.81
CA PRO A 413 -16.09 0.31 39.45
C PRO A 413 -15.47 0.53 40.84
N ALA A 414 -14.98 -0.54 41.47
CA ALA A 414 -14.31 -0.47 42.77
C ALA A 414 -12.79 -0.15 42.66
N ALA A 415 -12.22 -0.14 41.45
CA ALA A 415 -10.82 0.22 41.22
C ALA A 415 -10.68 1.71 40.87
N ALA A 416 -9.77 2.39 41.54
CA ALA A 416 -9.40 3.79 41.29
C ALA A 416 -8.23 3.91 40.30
N SER A 417 -7.35 2.91 40.26
CA SER A 417 -6.22 2.84 39.34
C SER A 417 -5.99 1.41 38.86
N SER A 418 -5.33 1.28 37.70
CA SER A 418 -4.92 -0.02 37.16
C SER A 418 -3.44 -0.01 36.83
N SER A 419 -2.73 -1.11 37.11
CA SER A 419 -1.35 -1.30 36.64
C SER A 419 -1.20 -2.60 35.87
N GLU A 420 -0.28 -2.63 34.91
CA GLU A 420 0.06 -3.87 34.21
C GLU A 420 0.66 -4.88 35.17
N THR A 421 0.19 -6.12 35.07
CA THR A 421 0.75 -7.24 35.83
C THR A 421 1.78 -7.98 34.98
N PRO A 422 2.78 -8.63 35.60
CA PRO A 422 3.74 -9.46 34.88
C PRO A 422 3.13 -10.78 34.38
N TYR A 423 1.88 -11.08 34.76
CA TYR A 423 1.23 -12.35 34.42
C TYR A 423 0.84 -12.39 32.95
N ARG A 424 1.20 -13.50 32.27
CA ARG A 424 0.75 -13.80 30.91
C ARG A 424 0.06 -15.15 30.90
N ALA A 425 -1.19 -15.18 30.46
CA ALA A 425 -1.97 -16.40 30.32
C ALA A 425 -2.36 -16.64 28.86
N ASN A 426 -2.34 -17.90 28.42
CA ASN A 426 -2.70 -18.25 27.06
C ASN A 426 -4.18 -17.93 26.79
N GLY A 427 -4.43 -16.85 26.05
CA GLY A 427 -5.79 -16.38 25.76
C GLY A 427 -6.19 -15.05 26.37
N ALA A 428 -5.36 -14.48 27.24
CA ALA A 428 -5.41 -13.07 27.59
C ALA A 428 -4.50 -12.29 26.64
N LEU A 429 -4.97 -11.15 26.16
CA LEU A 429 -4.13 -10.15 25.49
C LEU A 429 -3.35 -9.33 26.51
N SER A 430 -4.02 -8.94 27.59
CA SER A 430 -3.46 -8.15 28.69
C SER A 430 -4.15 -8.52 30.00
N ILE A 431 -3.43 -8.40 31.12
CA ILE A 431 -3.93 -8.61 32.48
C ILE A 431 -3.50 -7.40 33.32
N LEU A 432 -4.48 -6.61 33.75
CA LEU A 432 -4.28 -5.43 34.59
C LEU A 432 -4.77 -5.74 36.01
N ALA A 433 -4.02 -5.29 37.02
CA ALA A 433 -4.46 -5.33 38.41
C ALA A 433 -5.17 -4.01 38.73
N GLY A 434 -6.38 -4.10 39.30
CA GLY A 434 -7.15 -2.95 39.77
C GLY A 434 -6.90 -2.70 41.25
N TYR A 435 -6.54 -1.46 41.60
CA TYR A 435 -6.29 -1.04 42.97
C TYR A 435 -7.35 -0.04 43.45
N SER A 436 -7.71 -0.13 44.73
CA SER A 436 -8.58 0.83 45.42
C SER A 436 -7.86 2.18 45.60
N ALA A 437 -8.60 3.23 45.98
CA ALA A 437 -8.04 4.52 46.36
C ALA A 437 -7.04 4.42 47.54
N GLU A 438 -7.17 3.37 48.35
CA GLU A 438 -6.27 3.05 49.48
C GLU A 438 -5.09 2.15 49.06
N ASN A 439 -4.91 1.91 47.76
CA ASN A 439 -3.82 1.12 47.16
C ASN A 439 -3.85 -0.39 47.50
N GLU A 440 -5.03 -0.92 47.87
CA GLU A 440 -5.29 -2.35 48.05
C GLU A 440 -5.73 -3.00 46.73
N LEU A 441 -5.33 -4.24 46.47
CA LEU A 441 -5.74 -4.99 45.29
C LEU A 441 -7.23 -5.34 45.39
N VAL A 442 -8.02 -4.97 44.39
CA VAL A 442 -9.47 -5.20 44.33
C VAL A 442 -9.83 -6.35 43.40
N GLY A 443 -9.03 -6.57 42.35
CA GLY A 443 -9.24 -7.62 41.38
C GLY A 443 -8.36 -7.47 40.13
N TYR A 444 -8.68 -8.25 39.11
CA TYR A 444 -7.98 -8.24 37.83
C TYR A 444 -8.92 -7.91 36.66
N CYS A 445 -8.47 -7.04 35.76
CA CYS A 445 -9.11 -6.80 34.46
C CYS A 445 -8.35 -7.60 33.40
N VAL A 446 -9.05 -8.51 32.72
CA VAL A 446 -8.46 -9.37 31.69
C VAL A 446 -9.06 -9.00 30.33
N GLU A 447 -8.19 -8.67 29.38
CA GLU A 447 -8.58 -8.46 28.00
C GLU A 447 -8.54 -9.78 27.23
N VAL A 448 -9.69 -10.18 26.67
CA VAL A 448 -9.88 -11.46 26.00
C VAL A 448 -10.52 -11.28 24.64
N GLN A 449 -10.25 -12.23 23.74
CA GLN A 449 -10.86 -12.30 22.43
C GLN A 449 -11.74 -13.53 22.28
N ALA A 450 -12.91 -13.34 21.67
CA ALA A 450 -13.83 -14.39 21.30
C ALA A 450 -14.30 -14.23 19.85
N GLN A 451 -14.58 -15.35 19.19
CA GLN A 451 -15.06 -15.34 17.81
C GLN A 451 -16.58 -15.07 17.78
N GLY A 452 -16.97 -13.88 17.30
CA GLY A 452 -18.35 -13.50 17.04
C GLY A 452 -18.83 -13.91 15.63
N PHE A 453 -20.03 -13.45 15.28
CA PHE A 453 -20.63 -13.68 13.96
C PHE A 453 -19.96 -12.81 12.88
N GLY A 454 -19.66 -11.54 13.21
CA GLY A 454 -19.04 -10.58 12.29
C GLY A 454 -17.50 -10.60 12.30
N GLY A 455 -16.90 -11.37 13.21
CA GLY A 455 -15.45 -11.44 13.40
C GLY A 455 -15.06 -11.55 14.87
N VAL A 456 -13.78 -11.34 15.17
CA VAL A 456 -13.28 -11.35 16.55
C VAL A 456 -13.86 -10.16 17.33
N ILE A 457 -14.33 -10.44 18.54
CA ILE A 457 -14.78 -9.46 19.52
C ILE A 457 -13.71 -9.41 20.62
N THR A 458 -13.11 -8.23 20.80
CA THR A 458 -12.22 -7.96 21.93
C THR A 458 -13.03 -7.33 23.05
N MET A 459 -12.90 -7.87 24.25
CA MET A 459 -13.60 -7.39 25.43
C MET A 459 -12.68 -7.43 26.64
N GLU A 460 -12.92 -6.50 27.56
CA GLU A 460 -12.25 -6.40 28.84
C GLU A 460 -13.25 -6.84 29.92
N VAL A 461 -12.81 -7.74 30.78
CA VAL A 461 -13.65 -8.36 31.82
C VAL A 461 -12.98 -8.17 33.17
N GLY A 462 -13.70 -7.57 34.11
CA GLY A 462 -13.26 -7.34 35.47
C GLY A 462 -13.69 -8.51 36.34
N VAL A 463 -12.76 -9.02 37.15
CA VAL A 463 -13.00 -10.11 38.09
C VAL A 463 -12.48 -9.70 39.46
N ASP A 464 -13.30 -9.82 40.49
CA ASP A 464 -12.88 -9.56 41.87
C ASP A 464 -12.01 -10.69 42.43
N LEU A 465 -11.44 -10.48 43.61
CA LEU A 465 -10.65 -11.50 44.32
C LEU A 465 -11.47 -12.75 44.74
N ASN A 466 -12.80 -12.68 44.69
CA ASN A 466 -13.68 -13.83 44.98
C ASN A 466 -14.01 -14.64 43.71
N GLY A 467 -13.44 -14.27 42.56
CA GLY A 467 -13.71 -14.92 41.27
C GLY A 467 -15.07 -14.57 40.67
N GLN A 468 -15.67 -13.45 41.06
CA GLN A 468 -16.92 -12.92 40.52
C GLN A 468 -16.66 -11.82 39.49
N VAL A 469 -17.46 -11.79 38.43
CA VAL A 469 -17.38 -10.73 37.41
C VAL A 469 -17.88 -9.40 37.99
N THR A 470 -17.07 -8.36 37.93
CA THR A 470 -17.43 -6.99 38.35
C THR A 470 -18.02 -6.17 37.21
N GLY A 471 -17.58 -6.42 35.98
CA GLY A 471 -18.04 -5.70 34.79
C GLY A 471 -17.46 -6.25 33.49
N VAL A 472 -18.09 -5.87 32.37
CA VAL A 472 -17.67 -6.27 31.02
C VAL A 472 -17.80 -5.06 30.10
N ALA A 473 -16.73 -4.76 29.36
CA ALA A 473 -16.72 -3.75 28.32
C ALA A 473 -16.20 -4.33 27.00
N VAL A 474 -16.87 -4.03 25.89
CA VAL A 474 -16.41 -4.47 24.56
C VAL A 474 -15.54 -3.37 23.97
N THR A 475 -14.27 -3.65 23.74
CA THR A 475 -13.30 -2.66 23.24
C THR A 475 -13.31 -2.55 21.72
N SER A 476 -13.53 -3.68 21.02
CA SER A 476 -13.55 -3.72 19.56
C SER A 476 -14.42 -4.87 19.05
N HIS A 477 -15.23 -4.60 18.02
CA HIS A 477 -16.05 -5.62 17.39
C HIS A 477 -16.35 -5.31 15.91
N LYS A 478 -16.76 -6.34 15.17
CA LYS A 478 -17.23 -6.23 13.77
C LYS A 478 -18.67 -6.72 13.56
N GLU A 479 -19.41 -6.83 14.65
CA GLU A 479 -20.81 -7.28 14.65
C GLU A 479 -21.75 -6.32 13.89
N THR A 480 -22.84 -6.87 13.34
CA THR A 480 -23.83 -6.09 12.58
C THR A 480 -24.58 -5.11 13.49
N THR A 481 -24.53 -3.82 13.15
CA THR A 481 -25.25 -2.76 13.87
C THR A 481 -26.75 -3.01 13.88
N GLY A 482 -27.36 -2.97 15.06
CA GLY A 482 -28.79 -3.17 15.25
C GLY A 482 -29.23 -4.64 15.39
N VAL A 483 -28.31 -5.60 15.17
CA VAL A 483 -28.52 -7.03 15.42
C VAL A 483 -27.52 -7.49 16.47
N GLY A 484 -26.26 -7.75 16.10
CA GLY A 484 -25.22 -8.22 17.04
C GLY A 484 -24.88 -7.20 18.12
N THR A 485 -24.95 -5.90 17.81
CA THR A 485 -24.72 -4.85 18.83
C THR A 485 -25.77 -4.80 19.93
N ARG A 486 -26.92 -5.49 19.79
CA ARG A 486 -27.90 -5.61 20.88
C ARG A 486 -27.34 -6.39 22.08
N ALA A 487 -26.47 -7.36 21.81
CA ALA A 487 -25.78 -8.13 22.85
C ALA A 487 -24.68 -7.32 23.58
N MET A 488 -24.33 -6.14 23.06
CA MET A 488 -23.29 -5.25 23.60
C MET A 488 -23.86 -4.03 24.32
N THR A 489 -25.19 -3.97 24.47
CA THR A 489 -25.82 -2.89 25.22
C THR A 489 -25.49 -3.00 26.71
N PRO A 490 -25.39 -1.88 27.46
CA PRO A 490 -25.12 -1.94 28.91
C PRO A 490 -26.06 -2.88 29.67
N ALA A 491 -27.34 -2.94 29.27
CA ALA A 491 -28.35 -3.84 29.85
C ALA A 491 -28.13 -5.33 29.55
N ALA A 492 -27.44 -5.66 28.45
CA ALA A 492 -27.05 -7.04 28.14
C ALA A 492 -25.77 -7.42 28.88
N LEU A 493 -24.79 -6.52 28.94
CA LEU A 493 -23.51 -6.74 29.62
C LEU A 493 -23.65 -6.82 31.14
N SER A 494 -24.61 -6.10 31.73
CA SER A 494 -24.88 -6.17 33.18
C SER A 494 -25.35 -7.55 33.66
N ARG A 495 -25.78 -8.45 32.75
CA ARG A 495 -26.22 -9.82 33.10
C ARG A 495 -25.06 -10.71 33.56
N TYR A 496 -23.84 -10.34 33.20
CA TYR A 496 -22.63 -11.07 33.56
C TYR A 496 -22.10 -10.66 34.94
N VAL A 497 -22.48 -9.50 35.47
CA VAL A 497 -22.03 -9.00 36.77
C VAL A 497 -22.52 -9.92 37.90
N GLY A 498 -21.64 -10.26 38.84
CA GLY A 498 -21.89 -11.15 39.96
C GLY A 498 -21.87 -12.65 39.61
N ARG A 499 -21.58 -13.01 38.36
CA ARG A 499 -21.43 -14.41 37.94
C ARG A 499 -20.02 -14.92 38.23
N TYR A 500 -19.90 -16.21 38.51
CA TYR A 500 -18.63 -16.87 38.81
C TYR A 500 -18.56 -18.24 38.10
N GLY A 501 -17.36 -18.80 37.91
CA GLY A 501 -17.17 -20.11 37.30
C GLY A 501 -17.43 -20.16 35.79
N THR A 502 -17.59 -21.36 35.23
CA THR A 502 -17.86 -21.54 33.80
C THR A 502 -19.29 -21.19 33.45
N LEU A 503 -19.46 -20.27 32.50
CA LEU A 503 -20.78 -19.81 32.06
C LEU A 503 -21.26 -20.66 30.89
N HIS A 504 -22.50 -21.11 30.98
CA HIS A 504 -23.15 -21.89 29.92
C HIS A 504 -24.23 -21.06 29.22
N THR A 505 -24.60 -21.47 28.01
CA THR A 505 -25.74 -20.89 27.29
C THR A 505 -27.07 -21.54 27.67
N THR A 506 -27.01 -22.70 28.35
CA THR A 506 -28.15 -23.48 28.84
C THR A 506 -27.74 -24.27 30.08
N GLY A 507 -28.61 -24.38 31.09
CA GLY A 507 -28.36 -25.19 32.30
C GLY A 507 -28.04 -24.36 33.55
N GLU A 508 -27.36 -24.95 34.52
CA GLU A 508 -26.92 -24.25 35.74
C GLU A 508 -25.91 -23.14 35.39
N ASN A 509 -26.10 -21.97 35.99
CA ASN A 509 -25.29 -20.76 35.74
C ASN A 509 -25.30 -20.26 34.28
N ALA A 510 -26.44 -20.43 33.60
CA ALA A 510 -26.63 -19.93 32.24
C ALA A 510 -26.91 -18.42 32.17
N VAL A 511 -26.41 -17.78 31.11
CA VAL A 511 -26.72 -16.38 30.78
C VAL A 511 -27.60 -16.34 29.53
N ASP A 512 -28.77 -15.72 29.65
CA ASP A 512 -29.75 -15.63 28.57
C ASP A 512 -29.18 -14.85 27.37
N ALA A 513 -29.14 -15.51 26.21
CA ALA A 513 -28.78 -14.89 24.96
C ALA A 513 -29.79 -13.81 24.55
N VAL A 514 -29.31 -12.72 23.95
CA VAL A 514 -30.18 -11.66 23.45
C VAL A 514 -30.88 -12.13 22.17
N SER A 515 -32.21 -12.03 22.14
CA SER A 515 -33.01 -12.44 20.98
C SER A 515 -32.61 -11.68 19.71
N GLY A 516 -32.32 -12.42 18.65
CA GLY A 516 -31.78 -11.90 17.39
C GLY A 516 -30.27 -11.67 17.38
N ALA A 517 -29.57 -11.84 18.51
CA ALA A 517 -28.11 -11.68 18.63
C ALA A 517 -27.46 -12.89 19.31
N THR A 518 -27.97 -14.10 19.06
CA THR A 518 -27.57 -15.32 19.77
C THR A 518 -26.11 -15.67 19.56
N ALA A 519 -25.60 -15.58 18.33
CA ALA A 519 -24.20 -15.89 18.02
C ALA A 519 -23.23 -14.93 18.74
N THR A 520 -23.54 -13.64 18.74
CA THR A 520 -22.78 -12.60 19.44
C THR A 520 -22.84 -12.79 20.96
N SER A 521 -24.02 -13.11 21.50
CA SER A 521 -24.20 -13.35 22.94
C SER A 521 -23.40 -14.55 23.40
N ASN A 522 -23.40 -15.64 22.63
CA ASN A 522 -22.62 -16.84 22.93
C ASN A 522 -21.11 -16.55 22.90
N ALA A 523 -20.66 -15.71 21.97
CA ALA A 523 -19.26 -15.29 21.89
C ALA A 523 -18.84 -14.47 23.12
N ILE A 524 -19.69 -13.54 23.57
CA ILE A 524 -19.44 -12.76 24.80
C ILE A 524 -19.40 -13.69 26.02
N THR A 525 -20.36 -14.61 26.15
CA THR A 525 -20.38 -15.60 27.25
C THR A 525 -19.11 -16.46 27.26
N ALA A 526 -18.64 -16.89 26.09
CA ALA A 526 -17.39 -17.65 25.96
C ALA A 526 -16.16 -16.81 26.35
N GLY A 527 -16.12 -15.53 25.97
CA GLY A 527 -15.07 -14.58 26.36
C GLY A 527 -15.03 -14.38 27.88
N VAL A 528 -16.17 -14.09 28.51
CA VAL A 528 -16.28 -13.91 29.96
C VAL A 528 -15.89 -15.18 30.72
N SER A 529 -16.36 -16.35 30.28
CA SER A 529 -15.96 -17.63 30.90
C SER A 529 -14.47 -17.88 30.78
N ARG A 530 -13.84 -17.45 29.68
CA ARG A 530 -12.39 -17.55 29.49
C ARG A 530 -11.63 -16.63 30.44
N ALA A 531 -12.09 -15.39 30.60
CA ALA A 531 -11.50 -14.45 31.56
C ALA A 531 -11.57 -14.98 32.99
N LEU A 532 -12.72 -15.52 33.41
CA LEU A 532 -12.90 -16.16 34.72
C LEU A 532 -11.94 -17.34 34.92
N ALA A 533 -11.80 -18.20 33.91
CA ALA A 533 -10.86 -19.32 33.95
C ALA A 533 -9.39 -18.87 34.01
N ILE A 534 -9.04 -17.75 33.37
CA ILE A 534 -7.69 -17.18 33.42
C ILE A 534 -7.39 -16.69 34.83
N VAL A 535 -8.28 -15.88 35.42
CA VAL A 535 -8.09 -15.33 36.77
C VAL A 535 -8.04 -16.44 37.82
N ALA A 536 -8.91 -17.44 37.73
CA ALA A 536 -8.90 -18.60 38.65
C ALA A 536 -7.59 -19.41 38.60
N ASN A 537 -6.85 -19.37 37.49
CA ASN A 537 -5.56 -20.04 37.37
C ASN A 537 -4.38 -19.14 37.78
N LEU A 538 -4.56 -17.81 37.92
CA LEU A 538 -3.52 -16.91 38.41
C LEU A 538 -3.21 -17.18 39.89
N ASP A 539 -4.24 -17.47 40.69
CA ASP A 539 -4.13 -17.77 42.12
C ASP A 539 -3.49 -19.15 42.42
N ALA A 540 -3.44 -20.06 41.44
CA ALA A 540 -2.86 -21.39 41.61
C ALA A 540 -1.34 -21.44 41.39
N THR A 541 -0.74 -20.37 40.85
CA THR A 541 0.70 -20.26 40.56
C THR A 541 1.41 -19.37 41.58
N ASP A 542 1.50 -19.85 42.82
CA ASP A 542 2.51 -19.36 43.76
C ASP A 542 3.91 -19.79 43.28
N GLY A 543 4.71 -18.79 42.87
CA GLY A 543 6.16 -18.83 43.04
C GLY A 543 7.05 -19.32 41.89
N SER A 544 7.09 -18.59 40.77
CA SER A 544 8.37 -18.28 40.10
C SER A 544 8.18 -17.17 39.07
N VAL A 545 8.76 -16.00 39.35
CA VAL A 545 8.89 -14.89 38.39
C VAL A 545 10.22 -15.09 37.65
N ASP A 546 10.18 -15.54 36.39
CA ASP A 546 11.35 -15.43 35.50
C ASP A 546 11.35 -14.03 34.89
N TYR A 547 12.16 -13.15 35.48
CA TYR A 547 12.57 -11.88 34.87
C TYR A 547 13.49 -12.19 33.69
N VAL A 548 13.05 -11.88 32.47
CA VAL A 548 13.97 -11.63 31.36
C VAL A 548 13.99 -10.12 31.15
N ASP A 549 15.02 -9.47 31.68
CA ASP A 549 15.31 -8.06 31.42
C ASP A 549 15.51 -7.87 29.91
N GLY A 550 14.55 -7.21 29.28
CA GLY A 550 14.74 -6.60 27.96
C GLY A 550 15.13 -5.14 28.16
N GLU A 551 16.43 -4.86 28.07
CA GLU A 551 16.93 -3.49 27.96
C GLU A 551 16.30 -2.80 26.73
N VAL A 552 15.81 -1.58 26.94
CA VAL A 552 15.27 -0.65 25.93
C VAL A 552 16.37 -0.17 24.99
#